data_AF-A0A1G3ZKJ7-F1
#
_entry.id   AF-A0A1G3ZKJ7-F1
#
_cell.length_a   1.000
_cell.length_b   1.000
_cell.length_c   1.000
_cell.angle_alpha   90.00
_cell.angle_beta   90.00
_cell.angle_gamma   90.00
#
_symmetry.space_group_name_H-M   'P 1'
#
loop_
_entity.id
_entity.type
_entity.pdbx_description
1 polymer ?
#
loop_
_entity_poly.entity_id
_entity_poly.type
_entity_poly.pdbx_seq_one_letter_code
_entity_poly.pdbx_strand_id
1 'polypeptide(L)'
;MGGWPWNSFEGEYLTVMNSAGKKWRGTLLCDNPAAHVNRNIGKSERNGENMHIRLDAEVKSAAETKKLGIGAGDYVFFDPRFEVTDTGFVRSRFLDDKAGCAVLAEVILKLAPRLKKMPAAFFFSNYEEVGHGASAGIPRCVREMVAVDMGVVGREVYGHETVVSICAKDSTGPHDYELRQRLVALAKKKRIPHAVDVFPFYGSDARATMGAGYDVKVAVIGPGVSASHGVERTHIKGLRASVQLVEAYLADLCSSKK
;
A
#
# COMPACT_ATOMS: atom_id res chain seq x y z
N MET A 1 -9.76 7.06 1.85
CA MET A 1 -9.05 8.00 0.96
C MET A 1 -8.28 7.16 -0.04
N GLY A 2 -8.20 7.56 -1.31
CA GLY A 2 -7.77 6.67 -2.39
C GLY A 2 -8.91 5.88 -3.00
N GLY A 3 -8.66 5.21 -4.12
CA GLY A 3 -9.66 4.45 -4.86
C GLY A 3 -9.78 3.04 -4.30
N TRP A 4 -10.95 2.61 -3.85
CA TRP A 4 -11.16 1.23 -3.39
C TRP A 4 -12.51 0.70 -3.87
N PRO A 5 -12.60 -0.61 -4.16
CA PRO A 5 -13.85 -1.24 -4.56
C PRO A 5 -14.84 -1.32 -3.39
N TRP A 6 -15.99 -0.66 -3.53
CA TRP A 6 -17.04 -0.58 -2.49
C TRP A 6 -17.50 -1.94 -1.97
N ASN A 7 -17.64 -2.91 -2.87
CA ASN A 7 -18.03 -4.28 -2.53
C ASN A 7 -17.00 -5.00 -1.64
N SER A 8 -15.74 -4.57 -1.62
CA SER A 8 -14.74 -5.17 -0.73
C SER A 8 -14.89 -4.71 0.72
N PHE A 9 -15.49 -3.54 0.96
CA PHE A 9 -15.66 -2.95 2.29
C PHE A 9 -17.09 -3.05 2.83
N GLU A 10 -18.03 -3.58 2.05
CA GLU A 10 -19.39 -3.85 2.52
C GLU A 10 -19.39 -4.74 3.77
N GLY A 11 -20.10 -4.31 4.80
CA GLY A 11 -20.17 -4.99 6.10
C GLY A 11 -18.94 -4.79 6.99
N GLU A 12 -17.97 -3.98 6.58
CA GLU A 12 -16.79 -3.70 7.40
C GLU A 12 -17.11 -2.76 8.56
N TYR A 13 -16.55 -3.09 9.72
CA TYR A 13 -16.60 -2.19 10.88
C TYR A 13 -15.59 -1.06 10.74
N LEU A 14 -15.94 0.10 11.27
CA LEU A 14 -15.13 1.30 11.10
C LEU A 14 -15.28 2.27 12.27
N THR A 15 -14.41 3.26 12.28
CA THR A 15 -14.43 4.40 13.19
C THR A 15 -14.53 5.70 12.40
N VAL A 16 -15.51 6.53 12.72
CA VAL A 16 -15.57 7.93 12.29
C VAL A 16 -14.92 8.79 13.38
N MET A 17 -13.92 9.60 13.03
CA MET A 17 -13.29 10.53 13.97
C MET A 17 -13.66 11.95 13.58
N ASN A 18 -14.30 12.66 14.51
CA ASN A 18 -14.68 14.04 14.27
C ASN A 18 -13.51 15.02 14.47
N SER A 19 -13.71 16.28 14.05
CA SER A 19 -12.74 17.38 14.22
C SER A 19 -12.24 17.62 15.66
N ALA A 20 -13.00 17.20 16.68
CA ALA A 20 -12.58 17.27 18.09
C ALA A 20 -11.81 16.03 18.56
N GLY A 21 -11.51 15.08 17.66
CA GLY A 21 -10.83 13.82 17.95
C GLY A 21 -11.74 12.74 18.59
N LYS A 22 -13.04 13.01 18.77
CA LYS A 22 -13.99 12.03 19.30
C LYS A 22 -14.27 10.97 18.24
N LYS A 23 -14.24 9.70 18.67
CA LYS A 23 -14.40 8.52 17.82
C LYS A 23 -15.78 7.92 17.99
N TRP A 24 -16.40 7.55 16.87
CA TRP A 24 -17.70 6.89 16.79
C TRP A 24 -17.57 5.61 15.97
N ARG A 25 -18.08 4.49 16.51
CA ARG A 25 -18.09 3.22 15.79
C ARG A 25 -19.24 3.17 14.78
N GLY A 26 -19.09 2.32 13.76
CA GLY A 26 -20.15 2.05 12.82
C GLY A 26 -19.80 0.93 11.84
N THR A 27 -20.67 0.76 10.85
CA THR A 27 -20.54 -0.25 9.78
C THR A 27 -20.87 0.37 8.43
N LEU A 28 -20.09 0.07 7.39
CA LEU A 28 -20.47 0.41 6.01
C LEU A 28 -21.47 -0.62 5.48
N LEU A 29 -22.66 -0.19 5.07
CA LEU A 29 -23.73 -1.05 4.59
C LEU A 29 -24.35 -0.49 3.33
N CYS A 30 -24.94 -1.37 2.52
CA CYS A 30 -25.90 -0.94 1.51
C CYS A 30 -27.14 -0.32 2.17
N ASP A 31 -27.80 0.57 1.45
CA ASP A 31 -29.12 1.08 1.82
C ASP A 31 -30.15 -0.05 1.78
N ASN A 32 -31.07 -0.04 2.75
CA ASN A 32 -32.06 -1.11 2.96
C ASN A 32 -31.42 -2.52 2.92
N PRO A 33 -30.43 -2.83 3.80
CA PRO A 33 -29.57 -4.02 3.65
C PRO A 33 -30.24 -5.34 4.08
N ALA A 34 -31.43 -5.30 4.66
CA ALA A 34 -32.07 -6.48 5.24
C ALA A 34 -32.79 -7.33 4.19
N ALA A 35 -32.33 -8.55 3.97
CA ALA A 35 -32.86 -9.48 2.95
C ALA A 35 -34.36 -9.78 3.10
N HIS A 36 -34.90 -9.78 4.32
CA HIS A 36 -36.33 -10.03 4.56
C HIS A 36 -37.25 -8.88 4.14
N VAL A 37 -36.71 -7.67 3.93
CA VAL A 37 -37.46 -6.49 3.47
C VAL A 37 -36.93 -5.94 2.13
N ASN A 38 -35.83 -6.49 1.63
CA ASN A 38 -35.24 -6.13 0.34
C ASN A 38 -34.77 -7.37 -0.43
N ARG A 39 -35.61 -7.85 -1.35
CA ARG A 39 -35.25 -8.97 -2.24
C ARG A 39 -34.25 -8.60 -3.34
N ASN A 40 -34.00 -7.30 -3.56
CA ASN A 40 -33.15 -6.79 -4.63
C ASN A 40 -31.76 -6.36 -4.14
N ILE A 41 -31.43 -6.59 -2.86
CA ILE A 41 -30.15 -6.16 -2.27
C ILE A 41 -28.94 -6.71 -3.03
N GLY A 42 -29.01 -7.95 -3.52
CA GLY A 42 -27.94 -8.57 -4.31
C GLY A 42 -27.72 -7.95 -5.69
N LYS A 43 -28.67 -7.14 -6.19
CA LYS A 43 -28.60 -6.46 -7.49
C LYS A 43 -28.26 -4.97 -7.38
N SER A 44 -28.27 -4.42 -6.16
CA SER A 44 -28.00 -3.00 -5.94
C SER A 44 -26.52 -2.70 -6.21
N GLU A 45 -26.24 -1.59 -6.88
CA GLU A 45 -24.86 -1.19 -7.16
C GLU A 45 -24.17 -0.75 -5.88
N ARG A 46 -22.93 -1.20 -5.66
CA ARG A 46 -22.12 -0.78 -4.51
C ARG A 46 -21.37 0.50 -4.88
N ASN A 47 -21.87 1.63 -4.43
CA ASN A 47 -21.28 2.96 -4.64
C ASN A 47 -21.68 3.90 -3.49
N GLY A 48 -21.17 5.15 -3.52
CA GLY A 48 -21.45 6.14 -2.48
C GLY A 48 -22.88 6.68 -2.45
N GLU A 49 -23.71 6.36 -3.45
CA GLU A 49 -25.13 6.77 -3.51
C GLU A 49 -26.05 5.73 -2.87
N ASN A 50 -25.65 4.45 -2.90
CA ASN A 50 -26.46 3.32 -2.45
C ASN A 50 -25.93 2.68 -1.16
N MET A 51 -24.94 3.29 -0.51
CA MET A 51 -24.32 2.79 0.72
C MET A 51 -24.15 3.90 1.74
N HIS A 52 -24.26 3.56 3.02
CA HIS A 52 -24.09 4.49 4.13
C HIS A 52 -23.27 3.86 5.26
N ILE A 53 -22.73 4.75 6.11
CA ILE A 53 -22.18 4.36 7.40
C ILE A 53 -23.32 4.39 8.41
N ARG A 54 -23.69 3.22 8.94
CA ARG A 54 -24.57 3.12 10.09
C ARG A 54 -23.75 3.29 11.35
N LEU A 55 -23.90 4.43 12.03
CA LEU A 55 -23.22 4.71 13.30
C LEU A 55 -23.82 3.86 14.43
N ASP A 56 -22.98 3.44 15.36
CA ASP A 56 -23.38 2.81 16.62
C ASP A 56 -23.82 3.89 17.63
N ALA A 57 -24.78 4.71 17.21
CA ALA A 57 -25.37 5.80 17.97
C ALA A 57 -26.85 5.95 17.60
N GLU A 58 -27.69 6.33 18.55
CA GLU A 58 -29.11 6.56 18.32
C GLU A 58 -29.32 7.90 17.59
N VAL A 59 -29.06 7.90 16.28
CA VAL A 59 -29.29 9.03 15.38
C VAL A 59 -30.16 8.59 14.20
N LYS A 60 -31.15 9.42 13.87
CA LYS A 60 -32.14 9.18 12.81
C LYS A 60 -32.22 10.33 11.82
N SER A 61 -31.45 11.40 12.05
CA SER A 61 -31.43 12.58 11.19
C SER A 61 -30.04 13.20 11.09
N ALA A 62 -29.81 13.94 10.00
CA ALA A 62 -28.57 14.71 9.83
C ALA A 62 -28.32 15.70 10.98
N ALA A 63 -29.37 16.26 11.58
CA ALA A 63 -29.24 17.17 12.71
C ALA A 63 -28.71 16.44 13.96
N GLU A 64 -29.18 15.23 14.23
CA GLU A 64 -28.68 14.41 15.35
C GLU A 64 -27.25 13.92 15.10
N THR A 65 -26.91 13.50 13.88
CA THR A 65 -25.53 13.16 13.50
C THR A 65 -24.58 14.35 13.69
N LYS A 66 -25.00 15.58 13.33
CA LYS A 66 -24.22 16.80 13.57
C LYS A 66 -24.03 17.09 15.07
N LYS A 67 -25.01 16.79 15.93
CA LYS A 67 -24.85 16.92 17.40
C LYS A 67 -23.77 15.99 17.96
N LEU A 68 -23.40 14.92 17.25
CA LEU A 68 -22.26 14.08 17.58
C LEU A 68 -20.89 14.75 17.24
N GLY A 69 -20.93 15.94 16.64
CA GLY A 69 -19.78 16.66 16.13
C GLY A 69 -19.30 16.15 14.77
N ILE A 70 -20.01 15.18 14.17
CA ILE A 70 -19.65 14.59 12.88
C ILE A 70 -20.05 15.54 11.74
N GLY A 71 -19.13 15.81 10.82
CA GLY A 71 -19.31 16.71 9.70
C GLY A 71 -18.53 16.31 8.44
N ALA A 72 -18.72 17.08 7.38
CA ALA A 72 -17.96 16.90 6.14
C ALA A 72 -16.46 17.15 6.39
N GLY A 73 -15.61 16.25 5.88
CA GLY A 73 -14.15 16.29 6.07
C GLY A 73 -13.65 15.41 7.23
N ASP A 74 -14.54 14.89 8.07
CA ASP A 74 -14.17 13.93 9.10
C ASP A 74 -13.71 12.60 8.49
N TYR A 75 -12.72 11.98 9.12
CA TYR A 75 -12.09 10.78 8.59
C TYR A 75 -12.79 9.52 9.06
N VAL A 76 -12.86 8.55 8.13
CA VAL A 76 -13.37 7.21 8.36
C VAL A 76 -12.22 6.22 8.29
N PHE A 77 -12.08 5.42 9.34
CA PHE A 77 -11.03 4.42 9.50
C PHE A 77 -11.66 3.04 9.57
N PHE A 78 -11.52 2.25 8.51
CA PHE A 78 -11.96 0.85 8.54
C PHE A 78 -11.06 -0.01 9.41
N ASP A 79 -11.66 -1.02 10.03
CA ASP A 79 -10.90 -1.99 10.80
C ASP A 79 -10.02 -2.84 9.87
N PRO A 80 -8.73 -3.01 10.21
CA PRO A 80 -7.79 -3.64 9.29
C PRO A 80 -7.90 -5.17 9.24
N ARG A 81 -8.57 -5.83 10.19
CA ARG A 81 -8.61 -7.30 10.30
C ARG A 81 -7.23 -7.96 10.24
N PHE A 82 -6.24 -7.34 10.88
CA PHE A 82 -4.87 -7.85 10.87
C PHE A 82 -4.78 -9.22 11.55
N GLU A 83 -4.22 -10.19 10.85
CA GLU A 83 -3.99 -11.54 11.35
C GLU A 83 -2.73 -12.14 10.71
N VAL A 84 -1.90 -12.79 11.51
CA VAL A 84 -0.79 -13.63 11.04
C VAL A 84 -1.16 -15.08 11.28
N THR A 85 -1.13 -15.89 10.22
CA THR A 85 -1.46 -17.32 10.30
C THR A 85 -0.23 -18.15 10.65
N ASP A 86 -0.44 -19.32 11.24
CA ASP A 86 0.64 -20.29 11.54
C ASP A 86 1.36 -20.80 10.27
N THR A 87 0.70 -20.68 9.11
CA THR A 87 1.25 -21.02 7.79
C THR A 87 2.10 -19.90 7.18
N GLY A 88 2.25 -18.75 7.86
CA GLY A 88 3.11 -17.64 7.44
C GLY A 88 2.45 -16.61 6.53
N PHE A 89 1.13 -16.68 6.33
CA PHE A 89 0.38 -15.61 5.66
C PHE A 89 0.08 -14.47 6.62
N VAL A 90 0.06 -13.26 6.08
CA VAL A 90 -0.38 -12.05 6.77
C VAL A 90 -1.61 -11.53 6.03
N ARG A 91 -2.74 -11.46 6.71
CA ARG A 91 -4.01 -10.94 6.20
C ARG A 91 -4.30 -9.61 6.87
N SER A 92 -4.64 -8.59 6.10
CA SER A 92 -5.04 -7.28 6.63
C SER A 92 -5.67 -6.47 5.50
N ARG A 93 -6.35 -5.39 5.81
CA ARG A 93 -6.50 -4.25 4.91
C ARG A 93 -5.29 -3.33 5.06
N PHE A 94 -5.05 -2.53 4.04
CA PHE A 94 -3.98 -1.53 3.98
C PHE A 94 -2.57 -2.14 4.08
N LEU A 95 -2.39 -3.41 3.67
CA LEU A 95 -1.08 -3.96 3.32
C LEU A 95 -0.44 -3.14 2.20
N ASP A 96 -1.26 -2.60 1.31
CA ASP A 96 -0.91 -1.49 0.43
C ASP A 96 -0.97 -0.16 1.21
N ASP A 97 0.13 0.49 1.57
CA ASP A 97 1.52 0.01 1.55
C ASP A 97 2.13 -0.17 2.96
N LYS A 98 1.35 -0.65 3.94
CA LYS A 98 1.95 -1.03 5.24
C LYS A 98 2.95 -2.18 5.12
N ALA A 99 2.85 -3.00 4.09
CA ALA A 99 3.78 -4.09 3.82
C ALA A 99 5.15 -3.57 3.39
N GLY A 100 5.23 -2.61 2.45
CA GLY A 100 6.47 -1.91 2.08
C GLY A 100 7.05 -1.13 3.26
N CYS A 101 6.20 -0.45 4.03
CA CYS A 101 6.62 0.22 5.27
C CYS A 101 7.27 -0.75 6.27
N ALA A 102 6.69 -1.95 6.46
CA ALA A 102 7.24 -2.97 7.34
C ALA A 102 8.58 -3.52 6.83
N VAL A 103 8.73 -3.69 5.52
CA VAL A 103 10.01 -4.07 4.88
C VAL A 103 11.09 -3.03 5.18
N LEU A 104 10.80 -1.74 4.97
CA LEU A 104 11.76 -0.66 5.24
C LEU A 104 12.09 -0.55 6.73
N ALA A 105 11.08 -0.65 7.61
CA ALA A 105 11.28 -0.62 9.05
C ALA A 105 12.21 -1.76 9.52
N GLU A 106 12.01 -2.97 9.01
CA GLU A 106 12.86 -4.12 9.33
C GLU A 106 14.32 -3.91 8.87
N VAL A 107 14.53 -3.37 7.67
CA VAL A 107 15.87 -3.02 7.18
C VAL A 107 16.53 -1.97 8.08
N ILE A 108 15.79 -0.95 8.47
CA ILE A 108 16.27 0.11 9.36
C ILE A 108 16.71 -0.46 10.71
N LEU A 109 15.86 -1.29 11.32
CA LEU A 109 16.14 -1.92 12.62
C LEU A 109 17.36 -2.85 12.55
N LYS A 110 17.49 -3.66 11.49
CA LYS A 110 18.64 -4.57 11.30
C LYS A 110 19.96 -3.84 11.09
N LEU A 111 19.95 -2.69 10.42
CA LEU A 111 21.14 -1.96 10.03
C LEU A 111 21.44 -0.75 10.93
N ALA A 112 20.72 -0.56 12.04
CA ALA A 112 20.55 0.72 12.74
C ALA A 112 21.83 1.52 13.11
N PRO A 113 22.99 0.99 13.52
CA PRO A 113 24.19 1.84 13.66
C PRO A 113 24.96 2.02 12.34
N ARG A 114 24.82 1.09 11.40
CA ARG A 114 25.56 1.07 10.13
C ARG A 114 24.98 2.03 9.09
N LEU A 115 23.66 2.24 9.11
CA LEU A 115 22.97 3.13 8.17
C LEU A 115 23.54 4.56 8.16
N LYS A 116 23.99 5.08 9.30
CA LYS A 116 24.61 6.42 9.39
C LYS A 116 25.84 6.61 8.49
N LYS A 117 26.47 5.52 8.06
CA LYS A 117 27.64 5.51 7.18
C LYS A 117 27.29 5.19 5.72
N MET A 118 26.03 4.86 5.44
CA MET A 118 25.57 4.50 4.10
C MET A 118 25.04 5.74 3.38
N PRO A 119 25.24 5.87 2.06
CA PRO A 119 24.74 6.99 1.28
C PRO A 119 23.27 6.81 0.90
N ALA A 120 22.42 6.54 1.90
CA ALA A 120 21.01 6.24 1.72
C ALA A 120 20.16 6.99 2.74
N ALA A 121 18.97 7.38 2.32
CA ALA A 121 17.92 7.93 3.17
C ALA A 121 16.65 7.09 2.99
N PHE A 122 15.85 7.01 4.03
CA PHE A 122 14.54 6.35 4.00
C PHE A 122 13.48 7.43 4.06
N PHE A 123 12.46 7.29 3.22
CA PHE A 123 11.34 8.21 3.16
C PHE A 123 10.05 7.42 3.19
N PHE A 124 9.18 7.77 4.14
CA PHE A 124 7.82 7.25 4.23
C PHE A 124 6.90 8.38 3.76
N SER A 125 6.44 8.30 2.52
CA SER A 125 5.58 9.32 1.94
C SER A 125 4.17 9.23 2.52
N ASN A 126 3.43 10.34 2.44
CA ASN A 126 2.00 10.37 2.69
C ASN A 126 1.29 10.68 1.37
N TYR A 127 -0.01 10.37 1.29
CA TYR A 127 -0.88 10.77 0.18
C TYR A 127 -0.52 10.14 -1.19
N GLU A 128 0.19 9.01 -1.22
CA GLU A 128 0.44 8.24 -2.45
C GLU A 128 -0.89 7.89 -3.13
N GLU A 129 -1.82 7.33 -2.36
CA GLU A 129 -3.16 6.89 -2.75
C GLU A 129 -4.07 7.96 -3.40
N VAL A 130 -3.68 9.23 -3.31
CA VAL A 130 -4.37 10.36 -3.96
C VAL A 130 -3.49 11.08 -5.00
N GLY A 131 -2.40 10.44 -5.41
CA GLY A 131 -1.48 10.87 -6.46
C GLY A 131 -0.41 11.87 -6.04
N HIS A 132 -0.28 12.21 -4.75
CA HIS A 132 0.74 13.15 -4.28
C HIS A 132 2.05 12.44 -3.91
N GLY A 133 1.98 11.47 -3.00
CA GLY A 133 3.10 10.61 -2.62
C GLY A 133 4.45 11.33 -2.47
N ALA A 134 5.49 10.78 -3.10
CA ALA A 134 6.84 11.28 -3.13
C ALA A 134 7.09 12.43 -4.15
N SER A 135 6.07 13.24 -4.45
CA SER A 135 6.23 14.45 -5.30
C SER A 135 7.05 15.58 -4.64
N ALA A 136 7.38 15.44 -3.35
CA ALA A 136 8.19 16.40 -2.59
C ALA A 136 9.14 15.68 -1.61
N GLY A 137 10.10 16.43 -1.07
CA GLY A 137 10.96 15.96 0.03
C GLY A 137 12.20 15.16 -0.39
N ILE A 138 12.45 14.96 -1.69
CA ILE A 138 13.63 14.25 -2.19
C ILE A 138 14.81 15.24 -2.30
N PRO A 139 15.93 15.01 -1.60
CA PRO A 139 17.10 15.89 -1.70
C PRO A 139 17.74 15.89 -3.09
N ARG A 140 18.24 17.05 -3.54
CA ARG A 140 18.89 17.21 -4.88
C ARG A 140 20.12 16.33 -5.12
N CYS A 141 20.72 15.79 -4.05
CA CYS A 141 21.86 14.89 -4.15
C CYS A 141 21.47 13.43 -4.44
N VAL A 142 20.18 13.09 -4.37
CA VAL A 142 19.68 11.77 -4.73
C VAL A 142 19.87 11.56 -6.24
N ARG A 143 20.20 10.32 -6.62
CA ARG A 143 20.40 9.89 -8.01
C ARG A 143 19.57 8.67 -8.37
N GLU A 144 19.27 7.83 -7.39
CA GLU A 144 18.44 6.65 -7.52
C GLU A 144 17.38 6.70 -6.40
N MET A 145 16.13 6.43 -6.76
CA MET A 145 15.01 6.29 -5.83
C MET A 145 14.32 4.96 -6.11
N VAL A 146 14.35 4.07 -5.12
CA VAL A 146 13.66 2.78 -5.18
C VAL A 146 12.43 2.88 -4.30
N ALA A 147 11.25 2.97 -4.92
CA ALA A 147 9.99 2.84 -4.22
C ALA A 147 9.85 1.39 -3.74
N VAL A 148 9.67 1.22 -2.42
CA VAL A 148 9.34 -0.08 -1.83
C VAL A 148 7.86 -0.05 -1.56
N ASP A 149 7.12 -0.73 -2.42
CA ASP A 149 5.66 -0.73 -2.50
C ASP A 149 5.19 -2.17 -2.78
N MET A 150 3.90 -2.41 -2.95
CA MET A 150 3.39 -3.76 -3.19
C MET A 150 3.65 -4.26 -4.62
N GLY A 151 3.94 -5.55 -4.73
CA GLY A 151 3.88 -6.28 -6.00
C GLY A 151 2.48 -6.83 -6.21
N VAL A 152 1.81 -6.43 -7.30
CA VAL A 152 0.45 -6.91 -7.61
C VAL A 152 0.47 -8.43 -7.81
N VAL A 153 -0.42 -9.15 -7.11
CA VAL A 153 -0.66 -10.58 -7.34
C VAL A 153 -2.02 -10.77 -8.01
N GLY A 154 -2.01 -11.33 -9.21
CA GLY A 154 -3.22 -11.49 -10.01
C GLY A 154 -2.99 -12.29 -11.29
N ARG A 155 -3.95 -12.20 -12.21
CA ARG A 155 -3.77 -12.72 -13.57
C ARG A 155 -2.82 -11.80 -14.34
N GLU A 156 -2.13 -12.36 -15.33
CA GLU A 156 -1.26 -11.63 -16.28
C GLU A 156 0.02 -11.03 -15.69
N VAL A 157 0.29 -11.30 -14.41
CA VAL A 157 1.57 -11.02 -13.74
C VAL A 157 2.22 -12.33 -13.28
N TYR A 158 3.52 -12.31 -13.05
CA TYR A 158 4.33 -13.46 -12.62
C TYR A 158 4.53 -13.51 -11.10
N GLY A 159 4.43 -12.36 -10.43
CA GLY A 159 4.55 -12.24 -8.98
C GLY A 159 3.52 -13.08 -8.20
N HIS A 160 3.91 -13.50 -7.00
CA HIS A 160 3.04 -14.15 -6.03
C HIS A 160 3.49 -13.81 -4.60
N GLU A 161 2.65 -14.13 -3.62
CA GLU A 161 2.77 -13.64 -2.23
C GLU A 161 4.11 -14.01 -1.54
N THR A 162 4.81 -15.03 -2.03
CA THR A 162 6.04 -15.58 -1.43
C THR A 162 7.35 -15.07 -2.05
N VAL A 163 7.30 -14.17 -3.04
CA VAL A 163 8.49 -13.57 -3.70
C VAL A 163 8.46 -12.03 -3.59
N VAL A 164 9.60 -11.39 -3.83
CA VAL A 164 9.65 -9.94 -4.10
C VAL A 164 9.39 -9.69 -5.58
N SER A 165 8.49 -8.77 -5.91
CA SER A 165 8.31 -8.30 -7.28
C SER A 165 9.31 -7.17 -7.57
N ILE A 166 9.81 -7.16 -8.80
CA ILE A 166 10.62 -6.08 -9.37
C ILE A 166 9.86 -5.56 -10.58
N CYS A 167 9.32 -4.35 -10.50
CA CYS A 167 8.53 -3.78 -11.57
C CYS A 167 9.43 -3.39 -12.74
N ALA A 168 9.14 -3.93 -13.93
CA ALA A 168 9.78 -3.50 -15.17
C ALA A 168 9.06 -2.30 -15.81
N LYS A 169 7.73 -2.24 -15.67
CA LYS A 169 6.87 -1.22 -16.25
C LYS A 169 5.54 -1.17 -15.50
N ASP A 170 5.02 0.03 -15.30
CA ASP A 170 3.67 0.26 -14.77
C ASP A 170 2.79 1.05 -15.77
N SER A 171 1.67 1.61 -15.30
CA SER A 171 0.74 2.40 -16.14
C SER A 171 1.35 3.70 -16.69
N THR A 172 2.52 4.10 -16.19
CA THR A 172 3.19 5.37 -16.52
C THR A 172 4.34 5.17 -17.49
N GLY A 173 4.89 3.97 -17.57
CA GLY A 173 5.97 3.64 -18.48
C GLY A 173 6.97 2.65 -17.90
N PRO A 174 8.03 2.34 -18.67
CA PRO A 174 9.12 1.48 -18.17
C PRO A 174 9.93 2.21 -17.09
N HIS A 175 10.38 1.46 -16.07
CA HIS A 175 11.35 1.97 -15.10
C HIS A 175 12.77 2.01 -15.67
N ASP A 176 13.68 2.69 -14.98
CA ASP A 176 15.08 2.84 -15.43
C ASP A 176 15.72 1.47 -15.70
N TYR A 177 16.22 1.29 -16.92
CA TYR A 177 16.68 -0.01 -17.38
C TYR A 177 17.87 -0.54 -16.59
N GLU A 178 18.84 0.33 -16.28
CA GLU A 178 20.07 -0.04 -15.61
C GLU A 178 19.82 -0.37 -14.13
N LEU A 179 19.08 0.49 -13.43
CA LEU A 179 18.71 0.29 -12.03
C LEU A 179 17.89 -0.99 -11.87
N ARG A 180 16.91 -1.22 -12.75
CA ARG A 180 16.09 -2.44 -12.70
C ARG A 180 16.90 -3.69 -13.05
N GLN A 181 17.85 -3.63 -13.99
CA GLN A 181 18.76 -4.77 -14.24
C GLN A 181 19.67 -5.03 -13.04
N ARG A 182 20.17 -3.98 -12.38
CA ARG A 182 21.02 -4.08 -11.20
C ARG A 182 20.28 -4.79 -10.05
N LEU A 183 19.02 -4.43 -9.79
CA LEU A 183 18.17 -5.10 -8.80
C LEU A 183 17.96 -6.58 -9.12
N VAL A 184 17.66 -6.93 -10.38
CA VAL A 184 17.53 -8.33 -10.82
C VAL A 184 18.85 -9.09 -10.66
N ALA A 185 19.98 -8.49 -11.01
CA ALA A 185 21.29 -9.10 -10.87
C ALA A 185 21.64 -9.38 -9.40
N LEU A 186 21.32 -8.43 -8.50
CA LEU A 186 21.47 -8.59 -7.05
C LEU A 186 20.60 -9.75 -6.53
N ALA A 187 19.33 -9.79 -6.95
CA ALA A 187 18.41 -10.85 -6.57
C ALA A 187 18.94 -12.23 -7.00
N LYS A 188 19.39 -12.36 -8.26
CA LYS A 188 20.01 -13.60 -8.78
C LYS A 188 21.27 -13.99 -8.03
N LYS A 189 22.21 -13.05 -7.85
CA LYS A 189 23.51 -13.28 -7.17
C LYS A 189 23.31 -13.76 -5.73
N LYS A 190 22.31 -13.22 -5.04
CA LYS A 190 21.98 -13.55 -3.65
C LYS A 190 20.95 -14.68 -3.51
N ARG A 191 20.46 -15.24 -4.62
CA ARG A 191 19.40 -16.26 -4.68
C ARG A 191 18.12 -15.83 -3.93
N ILE A 192 17.77 -14.54 -4.05
CA ILE A 192 16.54 -13.97 -3.49
C ILE A 192 15.39 -14.37 -4.41
N PRO A 193 14.33 -15.03 -3.91
CA PRO A 193 13.16 -15.37 -4.71
C PRO A 193 12.47 -14.10 -5.23
N HIS A 194 12.42 -13.93 -6.55
CA HIS A 194 11.89 -12.72 -7.18
C HIS A 194 11.11 -13.03 -8.46
N ALA A 195 10.24 -12.10 -8.84
CA ALA A 195 9.59 -12.02 -10.15
C ALA A 195 9.87 -10.66 -10.79
N VAL A 196 9.87 -10.60 -12.12
CA VAL A 196 9.91 -9.35 -12.87
C VAL A 196 8.54 -9.15 -13.51
N ASP A 197 7.86 -8.07 -13.17
CA ASP A 197 6.45 -7.86 -13.50
C ASP A 197 6.20 -6.60 -14.33
N VAL A 198 5.07 -6.61 -15.04
CA VAL A 198 4.50 -5.45 -15.72
C VAL A 198 3.10 -5.21 -15.17
N PHE A 199 2.86 -4.05 -14.58
CA PHE A 199 1.60 -3.74 -13.90
C PHE A 199 0.73 -2.80 -14.74
N PRO A 200 -0.37 -3.26 -15.35
CA PRO A 200 -1.13 -2.46 -16.30
C PRO A 200 -1.90 -1.28 -15.67
N PHE A 201 -2.38 -1.43 -14.43
CA PHE A 201 -3.27 -0.46 -13.76
C PHE A 201 -2.69 0.02 -12.43
N TYR A 202 -1.38 0.22 -12.38
CA TYR A 202 -0.63 0.55 -11.16
C TYR A 202 0.14 1.86 -11.32
N GLY A 203 0.27 2.61 -10.22
CA GLY A 203 1.18 3.73 -10.06
C GLY A 203 1.74 3.67 -8.64
N SER A 204 2.87 4.34 -8.43
CA SER A 204 3.53 4.39 -7.12
C SER A 204 4.18 5.75 -6.88
N ASP A 205 4.87 5.89 -5.76
CA ASP A 205 5.76 7.03 -5.49
C ASP A 205 6.81 7.28 -6.59
N ALA A 206 7.19 6.26 -7.37
CA ALA A 206 8.06 6.45 -8.53
C ALA A 206 7.40 7.34 -9.59
N ARG A 207 6.10 7.14 -9.85
CA ARG A 207 5.30 8.00 -10.73
C ARG A 207 5.26 9.43 -10.21
N ALA A 208 4.96 9.60 -8.91
CA ALA A 208 4.84 10.92 -8.30
C ALA A 208 6.18 11.69 -8.38
N THR A 209 7.29 11.00 -8.13
CA THR A 209 8.64 11.54 -8.25
C THR A 209 8.95 12.00 -9.67
N MET A 210 8.71 11.14 -10.67
CA MET A 210 8.96 11.48 -12.07
C MET A 210 8.05 12.62 -12.54
N GLY A 211 6.76 12.59 -12.18
CA GLY A 211 5.78 13.62 -12.54
C GLY A 211 6.09 14.98 -11.94
N ALA A 212 6.76 15.03 -10.78
CA ALA A 212 7.22 16.27 -10.16
C ALA A 212 8.50 16.86 -10.80
N GLY A 213 9.12 16.14 -11.75
CA GLY A 213 10.29 16.62 -12.50
C GLY A 213 11.63 16.40 -11.80
N TYR A 214 11.72 15.44 -10.87
CA TYR A 214 13.01 15.05 -10.31
C TYR A 214 13.87 14.33 -11.36
N ASP A 215 15.13 14.76 -11.48
CA ASP A 215 16.14 14.08 -12.31
C ASP A 215 16.80 12.95 -11.52
N VAL A 216 16.07 11.85 -11.35
CA VAL A 216 16.49 10.66 -10.61
C VAL A 216 16.08 9.39 -11.35
N LYS A 217 16.90 8.34 -11.27
CA LYS A 217 16.52 7.01 -11.74
C LYS A 217 15.54 6.41 -10.76
N VAL A 218 14.38 5.96 -11.24
CA VAL A 218 13.36 5.33 -10.40
C VAL A 218 13.21 3.84 -10.68
N ALA A 219 12.95 3.07 -9.63
CA ALA A 219 12.53 1.68 -9.71
C ALA A 219 11.49 1.38 -8.63
N VAL A 220 10.69 0.33 -8.83
CA VAL A 220 9.70 -0.15 -7.86
C VAL A 220 9.97 -1.61 -7.55
N ILE A 221 9.98 -1.94 -6.26
CA ILE A 221 10.05 -3.32 -5.77
C ILE A 221 9.08 -3.51 -4.62
N GLY A 222 8.76 -4.75 -4.30
CA GLY A 222 8.34 -5.12 -2.96
C GLY A 222 7.49 -6.37 -2.89
N PRO A 223 6.85 -6.62 -1.74
CA PRO A 223 6.27 -7.93 -1.44
C PRO A 223 5.02 -8.16 -2.29
N GLY A 224 4.81 -9.41 -2.73
CA GLY A 224 3.57 -9.78 -3.39
C GLY A 224 2.36 -9.59 -2.46
N VAL A 225 1.39 -8.76 -2.87
CA VAL A 225 0.12 -8.54 -2.18
C VAL A 225 -1.03 -8.95 -3.09
N SER A 226 -1.83 -9.89 -2.61
CA SER A 226 -3.07 -10.33 -3.26
C SER A 226 -4.24 -9.46 -2.83
N ALA A 227 -5.14 -9.19 -3.78
CA ALA A 227 -6.37 -8.41 -3.58
C ALA A 227 -6.13 -7.01 -2.98
N SER A 228 -5.08 -6.32 -3.44
CA SER A 228 -4.79 -4.90 -3.10
C SER A 228 -6.04 -4.03 -3.22
N HIS A 229 -6.14 -3.05 -2.32
CA HIS A 229 -7.31 -2.18 -2.07
C HIS A 229 -8.55 -2.94 -1.59
N GLY A 230 -8.42 -4.22 -1.23
CA GLY A 230 -9.51 -5.07 -0.81
C GLY A 230 -9.25 -5.78 0.52
N VAL A 231 -9.48 -7.09 0.54
CA VAL A 231 -9.14 -7.98 1.68
C VAL A 231 -7.79 -8.60 1.38
N GLU A 232 -6.73 -7.92 1.80
CA GLU A 232 -5.40 -8.18 1.28
C GLU A 232 -4.71 -9.32 2.02
N ARG A 233 -3.79 -9.96 1.31
CA ARG A 233 -2.94 -11.00 1.86
C ARG A 233 -1.55 -10.97 1.25
N THR A 234 -0.54 -11.14 2.09
CA THR A 234 0.85 -11.39 1.69
C THR A 234 1.40 -12.58 2.46
N HIS A 235 2.66 -12.95 2.22
CA HIS A 235 3.34 -14.02 2.93
C HIS A 235 4.69 -13.56 3.49
N ILE A 236 5.06 -14.05 4.68
CA ILE A 236 6.32 -13.69 5.36
C ILE A 236 7.56 -13.96 4.51
N LYS A 237 7.47 -14.91 3.57
CA LYS A 237 8.52 -15.21 2.58
C LYS A 237 8.73 -14.05 1.60
N GLY A 238 7.65 -13.46 1.06
CA GLY A 238 7.73 -12.30 0.17
C GLY A 238 8.25 -11.05 0.89
N LEU A 239 7.77 -10.82 2.12
CA LEU A 239 8.30 -9.76 2.99
C LEU A 239 9.81 -9.93 3.23
N ARG A 240 10.27 -11.13 3.60
CA ARG A 240 11.70 -11.42 3.80
C ARG A 240 12.52 -11.27 2.52
N ALA A 241 12.01 -11.71 1.38
CA ALA A 241 12.68 -11.54 0.09
C ALA A 241 12.84 -10.05 -0.25
N SER A 242 11.84 -9.23 0.07
CA SER A 242 11.87 -7.78 -0.14
C SER A 242 12.92 -7.10 0.75
N VAL A 243 12.96 -7.46 2.04
CA VAL A 243 14.01 -7.01 2.98
C VAL A 243 15.40 -7.36 2.45
N GLN A 244 15.61 -8.61 2.03
CA GLN A 244 16.90 -9.07 1.50
C GLN A 244 17.32 -8.31 0.24
N LEU A 245 16.37 -7.96 -0.64
CA LEU A 245 16.68 -7.20 -1.85
C LEU A 245 17.09 -5.76 -1.53
N VAL A 246 16.39 -5.10 -0.60
CA VAL A 246 16.76 -3.76 -0.12
C VAL A 246 18.15 -3.80 0.54
N GLU A 247 18.41 -4.77 1.42
CA GLU A 247 19.74 -4.95 2.05
C GLU A 247 20.85 -5.18 1.00
N ALA A 248 20.58 -6.01 -0.01
CA ALA A 248 21.53 -6.28 -1.09
C ALA A 248 21.82 -5.01 -1.91
N TYR A 249 20.80 -4.22 -2.22
CA TYR A 249 20.94 -2.95 -2.92
C TYR A 249 21.77 -1.94 -2.11
N LEU A 250 21.46 -1.77 -0.82
CA LEU A 250 22.21 -0.89 0.06
C LEU A 250 23.69 -1.31 0.21
N ALA A 251 23.97 -2.62 0.32
CA ALA A 251 25.33 -3.13 0.38
C ALA A 251 26.11 -2.89 -0.93
N ASP A 252 25.42 -2.99 -2.07
CA ASP A 252 25.99 -2.72 -3.39
C ASP A 252 26.37 -1.24 -3.54
N LEU A 253 25.52 -0.30 -3.09
CA LEU A 253 25.82 1.14 -3.07
C LEU A 253 27.09 1.48 -2.27
N CYS A 254 27.33 0.79 -1.16
CA CYS A 254 28.55 0.98 -0.37
C CYS A 254 29.81 0.38 -1.03
N SER A 255 29.63 -0.63 -1.88
CA SER A 255 30.74 -1.31 -2.57
C SER A 255 31.19 -0.54 -3.81
N SER A 256 30.27 0.12 -4.53
CA SER A 256 30.56 0.94 -5.70
C SER A 256 31.31 2.25 -5.39
N LYS A 257 31.50 2.59 -4.10
CA LYS A 257 32.24 3.77 -3.63
C LYS A 257 33.70 3.49 -3.25
N LYS A 258 34.15 2.24 -3.36
CA LYS A 258 35.56 1.85 -3.23
C LYS A 258 36.17 1.64 -4.59
#